data_AF-A0A4R7G3E3-F1
#
_entry.id   AF-A0A4R7G3E3-F1
#
_cell.length_a   1.000
_cell.length_b   1.000
_cell.length_c   1.000
_cell.angle_alpha   90.00
_cell.angle_beta   90.00
_cell.angle_gamma   90.00
#
_symmetry.space_group_name_H-M   'P 1'
#
loop_
_entity.id
_entity.type
_entity.pdbx_description
1 polymer ?
#
loop_
_entity_poly.entity_id
_entity_poly.type
_entity_poly.pdbx_seq_one_letter_code
_entity_poly.pdbx_strand_id
1 'polypeptide(L)'
;MIAVVAAASLAGTAGFVVANSTGGDADQGSVTDSGSTATETDESGEGEAATTVAAADIPGETRGFDDVHTEQPLATTEWLAERLEEGGLHEQGIVLLDVSENLPSSELTPYAEAHIPQAQYLEWSEEFTAPNTREFISAEEFTELGQSLGINEDSTVVLYGDNNNWFAAYASWVFNLYGVEDVVLLDGGLHKWELHDERELVEEVPAVPPGNFAAKPQNHDIRAFQPEVLEIAERNAEAGGDAVAAVNLVDIRSAQEHDGEVGVDPDIFQGEGAAVWGHIPGSVNVTWTQIVDEQTGEFLPAEEIRSIYEAAGVDFENPIIAYCRIGERASHTWFALSQILGEEVKVYDGSWSAWGNSVGVPVANNSGERAGLWGQSGD
;
A
#
# COMPACT_ATOMS: atom_id res chain seq x y z
N MET A 1 -29.42 43.52 -12.24
CA MET A 1 -30.59 43.82 -11.38
C MET A 1 -31.60 42.71 -11.59
N ILE A 2 -31.61 41.68 -10.75
CA ILE A 2 -32.73 40.76 -10.45
C ILE A 2 -32.27 40.00 -9.21
N ALA A 3 -33.06 40.14 -8.14
CA ALA A 3 -32.82 39.60 -6.81
C ALA A 3 -33.38 38.18 -6.72
N VAL A 4 -32.65 37.28 -6.06
CA VAL A 4 -33.15 35.95 -5.67
C VAL A 4 -33.61 36.03 -4.21
N VAL A 5 -34.88 35.70 -4.03
CA VAL A 5 -35.63 35.72 -2.77
C VAL A 5 -35.40 34.41 -2.03
N ALA A 6 -35.04 34.51 -0.76
CA ALA A 6 -35.01 33.42 0.20
C ALA A 6 -36.44 33.02 0.62
N ALA A 7 -36.68 31.71 0.76
CA ALA A 7 -37.86 31.19 1.44
C ALA A 7 -37.42 30.07 2.41
N ALA A 8 -37.49 30.39 3.69
CA ALA A 8 -37.37 29.46 4.80
C ALA A 8 -38.75 28.89 5.13
N SER A 9 -38.82 27.61 5.47
CA SER A 9 -39.98 26.99 6.11
C SER A 9 -39.58 26.32 7.42
N LEU A 10 -39.97 26.99 8.51
CA LEU A 10 -40.04 26.50 9.88
C LEU A 10 -41.22 25.54 10.05
N ALA A 11 -41.01 24.43 10.75
CA ALA A 11 -42.02 23.84 11.66
C ALA A 11 -41.34 22.81 12.57
N GLY A 12 -41.55 22.92 13.88
CA GLY A 12 -41.30 21.81 14.81
C GLY A 12 -40.79 22.19 16.21
N THR A 13 -41.51 23.04 16.94
CA THR A 13 -41.33 23.18 18.39
C THR A 13 -42.20 22.16 19.13
N ALA A 14 -41.58 21.28 19.93
CA ALA A 14 -42.16 20.75 21.16
C ALA A 14 -41.01 20.37 22.10
N GLY A 15 -40.81 21.18 23.13
CA GLY A 15 -39.85 20.91 24.20
C GLY A 15 -40.40 19.99 25.26
N PHE A 16 -39.50 19.32 25.97
CA PHE A 16 -39.65 19.03 27.40
C PHE A 16 -38.27 19.12 28.05
N VAL A 17 -38.23 19.73 29.23
CA VAL A 17 -37.03 20.03 30.01
C VAL A 17 -37.12 19.29 31.36
N VAL A 18 -35.95 18.98 31.91
CA VAL A 18 -35.55 18.83 33.32
C VAL A 18 -35.52 17.42 33.95
N ALA A 19 -34.26 17.02 34.19
CA ALA A 19 -33.62 16.23 35.23
C ALA A 19 -34.32 15.93 36.58
N ASN A 20 -33.99 14.79 37.19
CA ASN A 20 -33.19 14.64 38.43
C ASN A 20 -33.08 13.13 38.76
N SER A 21 -31.89 12.53 38.92
CA SER A 21 -30.98 12.52 40.09
C SER A 21 -31.65 12.21 41.43
N THR A 22 -31.26 11.08 42.05
CA THR A 22 -31.20 10.85 43.51
C THR A 22 -30.33 9.61 43.80
N GLY A 23 -29.05 9.84 44.08
CA GLY A 23 -28.20 9.03 44.96
C GLY A 23 -27.39 10.06 45.75
N GLY A 24 -27.37 10.10 47.08
CA GLY A 24 -27.24 9.02 48.03
C GLY A 24 -25.97 9.34 48.83
N ASP A 25 -26.14 10.13 49.90
CA ASP A 25 -25.13 10.53 50.90
C ASP A 25 -24.23 9.35 51.32
N ALA A 26 -22.90 9.47 51.22
CA ALA A 26 -21.99 10.01 52.25
C ALA A 26 -21.87 9.13 53.51
N ASP A 27 -20.69 8.52 53.71
CA ASP A 27 -20.08 8.47 55.04
C ASP A 27 -18.54 8.45 54.95
N GLN A 28 -17.94 9.04 55.96
CA GLN A 28 -16.58 9.53 56.08
C GLN A 28 -15.62 8.57 56.79
N GLY A 29 -14.32 8.88 56.68
CA GLY A 29 -13.26 8.53 57.63
C GLY A 29 -11.93 8.36 56.90
N SER A 30 -11.07 9.38 56.74
CA SER A 30 -10.15 9.97 57.73
C SER A 30 -9.28 8.87 58.39
N VAL A 31 -7.94 8.89 58.43
CA VAL A 31 -6.95 9.94 58.73
C VAL A 31 -5.55 9.46 58.30
N THR A 32 -4.74 10.44 57.87
CA THR A 32 -3.27 10.66 57.87
C THR A 32 -2.36 9.69 58.68
N ASP A 33 -1.04 9.59 58.55
CA ASP A 33 0.02 10.54 58.16
C ASP A 33 1.38 9.77 58.12
N SER A 34 2.38 10.38 57.46
CA SER A 34 3.81 10.34 57.76
C SER A 34 4.60 9.04 57.53
N GLY A 35 5.81 9.05 56.97
CA GLY A 35 6.69 10.14 56.55
C GLY A 35 8.14 9.62 56.40
N SER A 36 9.00 10.50 55.89
CA SER A 36 10.47 10.48 55.90
C SER A 36 11.18 9.61 54.85
N THR A 37 11.79 10.19 53.80
CA THR A 37 13.09 10.90 53.66
C THR A 37 14.38 10.08 53.85
N ALA A 38 15.33 10.39 52.95
CA ALA A 38 16.81 10.33 53.04
C ALA A 38 17.46 9.15 52.27
N THR A 39 18.00 9.34 51.05
CA THR A 39 19.29 9.93 50.58
C THR A 39 20.36 8.89 50.27
N GLU A 40 20.93 9.04 49.06
CA GLU A 40 22.31 8.77 48.60
C GLU A 40 22.95 7.39 48.83
N THR A 41 23.39 6.72 47.75
CA THR A 41 24.83 6.56 47.44
C THR A 41 25.06 6.03 46.02
N ASP A 42 26.15 6.56 45.46
CA ASP A 42 26.88 6.28 44.21
C ASP A 42 27.33 4.82 44.00
N GLU A 43 27.51 4.45 42.72
CA GLU A 43 28.69 3.78 42.11
C GLU A 43 28.35 2.79 40.98
N SER A 44 28.77 3.17 39.77
CA SER A 44 29.36 2.41 38.65
C SER A 44 29.11 0.90 38.49
N GLY A 45 28.68 0.52 37.29
CA GLY A 45 28.87 -0.82 36.71
C GLY A 45 28.52 -0.86 35.22
N GLU A 46 29.56 -0.92 34.38
CA GLU A 46 29.51 -1.17 32.93
C GLU A 46 29.06 -2.62 32.60
N GLY A 47 28.57 -2.84 31.37
CA GLY A 47 28.41 -4.16 30.73
C GLY A 47 27.01 -4.34 30.11
N GLU A 48 26.73 -3.87 28.89
CA GLU A 48 27.04 -4.53 27.60
C GLU A 48 26.20 -5.80 27.36
N ALA A 49 25.21 -5.68 26.47
CA ALA A 49 24.81 -6.70 25.48
C ALA A 49 23.86 -6.06 24.46
N ALA A 50 24.38 -5.13 23.66
CA ALA A 50 23.84 -4.90 22.33
C ALA A 50 24.35 -6.07 21.49
N THR A 51 23.45 -7.00 21.14
CA THR A 51 23.79 -8.07 20.21
C THR A 51 24.02 -7.44 18.84
N THR A 52 25.28 -7.19 18.55
CA THR A 52 25.76 -6.90 17.21
C THR A 52 25.50 -8.14 16.37
N VAL A 53 24.50 -8.06 15.48
CA VAL A 53 24.40 -9.01 14.38
C VAL A 53 25.54 -8.63 13.44
N ALA A 54 26.55 -9.48 13.40
CA ALA A 54 27.66 -9.32 12.47
C ALA A 54 27.09 -9.32 11.04
N ALA A 55 27.36 -8.25 10.30
CA ALA A 55 27.22 -8.23 8.86
C ALA A 55 28.09 -9.37 8.31
N ALA A 56 27.44 -10.43 7.88
CA ALA A 56 28.07 -11.41 7.03
C ALA A 56 28.04 -10.84 5.61
N ASP A 57 29.21 -10.50 5.06
CA ASP A 57 29.39 -10.40 3.61
C ASP A 57 28.94 -11.74 3.01
N ILE A 58 27.74 -11.78 2.40
CA ILE A 58 27.28 -12.92 1.61
C ILE A 58 27.64 -12.61 0.16
N PRO A 59 28.62 -13.32 -0.43
CA PRO A 59 28.97 -13.15 -1.83
C PRO A 59 27.87 -13.72 -2.71
N GLY A 60 27.25 -12.87 -3.54
CA GLY A 60 26.53 -13.22 -4.78
C GLY A 60 25.79 -14.54 -4.77
N GLU A 61 24.73 -14.65 -3.97
CA GLU A 61 23.79 -15.75 -4.07
C GLU A 61 22.74 -15.32 -5.10
N THR A 62 22.76 -15.99 -6.26
CA THR A 62 21.75 -15.87 -7.32
C THR A 62 20.37 -16.04 -6.69
N ARG A 63 19.63 -14.94 -6.53
CA ARG A 63 18.30 -14.90 -5.89
C ARG A 63 17.22 -15.59 -6.72
N GLY A 64 17.60 -16.23 -7.82
CA GLY A 64 16.70 -16.83 -8.78
C GLY A 64 16.06 -15.79 -9.71
N PHE A 65 16.73 -14.65 -9.95
CA PHE A 65 16.19 -13.51 -10.70
C PHE A 65 17.10 -13.03 -11.87
N ASP A 66 18.03 -13.88 -12.32
CA ASP A 66 19.09 -13.46 -13.26
C ASP A 66 18.69 -13.51 -14.74
N ASP A 67 17.54 -14.12 -15.08
CA ASP A 67 17.06 -14.29 -16.47
C ASP A 67 15.65 -13.70 -16.64
N VAL A 68 15.55 -12.46 -17.14
CA VAL A 68 14.26 -11.84 -17.47
C VAL A 68 13.78 -12.35 -18.83
N HIS A 69 12.86 -13.32 -18.80
CA HIS A 69 11.83 -13.62 -19.81
C HIS A 69 10.79 -14.58 -19.21
N THR A 70 9.51 -14.19 -19.18
CA THR A 70 8.30 -15.02 -18.92
C THR A 70 8.22 -15.87 -17.64
N GLU A 71 9.31 -16.10 -16.90
CA GLU A 71 9.33 -16.96 -15.70
C GLU A 71 9.71 -16.21 -14.41
N GLN A 72 10.20 -14.96 -14.49
CA GLN A 72 10.67 -14.21 -13.32
C GLN A 72 10.06 -12.80 -13.29
N PRO A 73 9.32 -12.44 -12.23
CA PRO A 73 8.62 -11.15 -12.15
C PRO A 73 9.56 -9.99 -11.76
N LEU A 74 10.81 -10.28 -11.37
CA LEU A 74 11.79 -9.29 -10.91
C LEU A 74 12.99 -9.24 -11.84
N ALA A 75 13.47 -8.03 -12.12
CA ALA A 75 14.74 -7.75 -12.79
C ALA A 75 15.72 -7.17 -11.79
N THR A 76 16.99 -7.59 -11.83
CA THR A 76 18.02 -6.97 -10.99
C THR A 76 18.50 -5.65 -11.59
N THR A 77 18.99 -4.75 -10.75
CA THR A 77 19.69 -3.52 -11.16
C THR A 77 20.93 -3.81 -12.02
N GLU A 78 21.61 -4.93 -11.79
CA GLU A 78 22.72 -5.38 -12.64
C GLU A 78 22.23 -5.78 -14.04
N TRP A 79 21.17 -6.59 -14.12
CA TRP A 79 20.57 -6.97 -15.40
C TRP A 79 20.19 -5.75 -16.23
N LEU A 80 19.54 -4.76 -15.62
CA LEU A 80 19.14 -3.55 -16.35
C LEU A 80 20.35 -2.76 -16.84
N ALA A 81 21.41 -2.66 -16.03
CA ALA A 81 22.64 -2.02 -16.42
C ALA A 81 23.33 -2.73 -17.60
N GLU A 82 23.40 -4.06 -17.59
CA GLU A 82 23.92 -4.84 -18.72
C GLU A 82 23.13 -4.58 -20.00
N ARG A 83 21.78 -4.52 -19.93
CA ARG A 83 20.93 -4.19 -21.10
C ARG A 83 21.17 -2.78 -21.63
N LEU A 84 21.43 -1.82 -20.75
CA LEU A 84 21.78 -0.45 -21.13
C LEU A 84 23.15 -0.38 -21.82
N GLU A 85 24.12 -1.20 -21.41
CA GLU A 85 25.43 -1.30 -22.07
C GLU A 85 25.35 -1.96 -23.46
N GLU A 86 24.41 -2.90 -23.64
CA GLU A 86 24.19 -3.60 -24.92
C GLU A 86 23.54 -2.72 -25.99
N GLY A 87 22.80 -1.67 -25.59
CA GLY A 87 22.29 -0.65 -26.52
C GLY A 87 20.94 -0.05 -26.10
N GLY A 88 20.15 0.31 -27.11
CA GLY A 88 18.82 0.88 -26.89
C GLY A 88 17.85 -0.18 -26.37
N LEU A 89 17.17 0.10 -25.25
CA LEU A 89 16.20 -0.80 -24.62
C LEU A 89 15.02 -1.07 -25.54
N HIS A 90 14.55 -0.04 -26.27
CA HIS A 90 13.44 -0.19 -27.20
C HIS A 90 13.76 -1.16 -28.34
N GLU A 91 14.98 -1.12 -28.91
CA GLU A 91 15.43 -2.09 -29.92
C GLU A 91 15.55 -3.52 -29.38
N GLN A 92 15.72 -3.66 -28.07
CA GLN A 92 15.72 -4.95 -27.36
C GLN A 92 14.32 -5.42 -26.98
N GLY A 93 13.26 -4.63 -27.27
CA GLY A 93 11.89 -4.94 -26.88
C GLY A 93 11.58 -4.60 -25.41
N ILE A 94 12.41 -3.79 -24.75
CA ILE A 94 12.24 -3.38 -23.35
C ILE A 94 11.68 -1.95 -23.29
N VAL A 95 10.63 -1.77 -22.50
CA VAL A 95 10.07 -0.46 -22.16
C VAL A 95 10.32 -0.22 -20.68
N LEU A 96 11.18 0.75 -20.37
CA LEU A 96 11.52 1.12 -18.98
C LEU A 96 10.68 2.32 -18.54
N LEU A 97 9.92 2.18 -17.45
CA LEU A 97 9.04 3.22 -16.92
C LEU A 97 9.35 3.52 -15.45
N ASP A 98 9.48 4.81 -15.16
CA ASP A 98 9.50 5.39 -13.82
C ASP A 98 8.06 5.68 -13.37
N VAL A 99 7.66 5.13 -12.23
CA VAL A 99 6.35 5.33 -11.62
C VAL A 99 6.52 5.76 -10.17
N SER A 100 7.17 6.91 -9.94
CA SER A 100 7.44 7.46 -8.61
C SER A 100 6.33 8.37 -8.09
N GLU A 101 6.10 8.37 -6.78
CA GLU A 101 5.17 9.31 -6.11
C GLU A 101 5.79 10.70 -5.91
N ASN A 102 7.11 10.77 -5.74
CA ASN A 102 7.86 11.99 -5.46
C ASN A 102 7.40 12.68 -4.16
N LEU A 103 7.30 11.91 -3.08
CA LEU A 103 6.95 12.45 -1.77
C LEU A 103 7.93 13.57 -1.33
N PRO A 104 7.46 14.65 -0.70
CA PRO A 104 8.34 15.74 -0.24
C PRO A 104 9.43 15.32 0.75
N SER A 105 9.26 14.16 1.38
CA SER A 105 10.23 13.56 2.31
C SER A 105 11.25 12.64 1.64
N SER A 106 11.10 12.37 0.34
CA SER A 106 12.01 11.49 -0.40
C SER A 106 13.40 12.11 -0.50
N GLU A 107 14.43 11.28 -0.30
CA GLU A 107 15.83 11.64 -0.53
C GLU A 107 16.31 11.29 -1.94
N LEU A 108 15.44 10.64 -2.74
CA LEU A 108 15.74 10.20 -4.10
C LEU A 108 15.57 11.35 -5.11
N THR A 109 16.33 11.27 -6.20
CA THR A 109 16.25 12.25 -7.28
C THR A 109 14.91 12.13 -8.02
N PRO A 110 14.08 13.20 -8.08
CA PRO A 110 12.84 13.16 -8.85
C PRO A 110 13.12 12.99 -10.35
N TYR A 111 12.26 12.26 -11.07
CA TYR A 111 12.42 12.00 -12.51
C TYR A 111 12.72 13.27 -13.34
N ALA A 112 12.04 14.37 -13.00
CA ALA A 112 12.18 15.65 -13.68
C ALA A 112 13.57 16.29 -13.56
N GLU A 113 14.36 15.86 -12.56
CA GLU A 113 15.75 16.24 -12.37
C GLU A 113 16.70 15.24 -13.03
N ALA A 114 16.54 13.94 -12.76
CA ALA A 114 17.25 12.86 -13.46
C ALA A 114 16.54 11.51 -13.25
N HIS A 115 16.80 10.55 -14.11
CA HIS A 115 16.18 9.22 -14.10
C HIS A 115 17.12 8.15 -14.68
N ILE A 116 16.75 6.88 -14.55
CA ILE A 116 17.51 5.77 -15.13
C ILE A 116 17.59 5.98 -16.66
N PRO A 117 18.76 5.80 -17.30
CA PRO A 117 18.89 6.01 -18.73
C PRO A 117 17.81 5.29 -19.55
N GLN A 118 17.22 6.00 -20.51
CA GLN A 118 16.15 5.50 -21.39
C GLN A 118 14.81 5.18 -20.69
N ALA A 119 14.62 5.59 -19.43
CA ALA A 119 13.32 5.52 -18.77
C ALA A 119 12.36 6.61 -19.28
N GLN A 120 11.07 6.30 -19.33
CA GLN A 120 9.99 7.29 -19.47
C GLN A 120 9.26 7.46 -18.14
N TYR A 121 8.71 8.64 -17.87
CA TYR A 121 7.85 8.85 -16.70
C TYR A 121 6.41 8.50 -16.99
N LEU A 122 5.76 7.83 -16.04
CA LEU A 122 4.34 7.51 -16.06
C LEU A 122 3.67 8.13 -14.83
N GLU A 123 2.82 9.13 -15.05
CA GLU A 123 2.11 9.87 -14.01
C GLU A 123 0.88 9.08 -13.57
N TRP A 124 1.04 8.26 -12.54
CA TRP A 124 0.01 7.33 -12.06
C TRP A 124 -1.33 8.00 -11.73
N SER A 125 -1.30 9.25 -11.25
CA SER A 125 -2.51 9.94 -10.78
C SER A 125 -3.38 10.46 -11.92
N GLU A 126 -2.76 10.86 -13.04
CA GLU A 126 -3.45 11.41 -14.21
C GLU A 126 -3.68 10.36 -15.30
N GLU A 127 -2.74 9.43 -15.50
CA GLU A 127 -2.75 8.53 -16.65
C GLU A 127 -3.56 7.25 -16.43
N PHE A 128 -3.77 6.81 -15.18
CA PHE A 128 -4.56 5.62 -14.90
C PHE A 128 -6.02 5.89 -14.56
N THR A 129 -6.37 7.12 -14.18
CA THR A 129 -7.69 7.41 -13.62
C THR A 129 -8.59 8.16 -14.60
N ALA A 130 -9.86 7.73 -14.69
CA ALA A 130 -10.84 8.40 -15.52
C ALA A 130 -11.30 9.73 -14.87
N PRO A 131 -11.46 10.82 -15.63
CA PRO A 131 -11.85 12.11 -15.08
C PRO A 131 -13.20 12.11 -14.35
N ASN A 132 -13.26 12.75 -13.17
CA ASN A 132 -14.46 12.91 -12.34
C ASN A 132 -15.09 11.59 -11.83
N THR A 133 -14.28 10.53 -11.75
CA THR A 133 -14.65 9.28 -11.09
C THR A 133 -13.46 8.79 -10.26
N ARG A 134 -13.71 7.80 -9.40
CA ARG A 134 -12.64 7.00 -8.75
C ARG A 134 -12.65 5.64 -9.41
N GLU A 135 -12.21 5.60 -10.65
CA GLU A 135 -12.20 4.42 -11.52
C GLU A 135 -11.07 4.55 -12.54
N PHE A 136 -10.57 3.41 -13.01
CA PHE A 136 -9.53 3.36 -14.04
C PHE A 136 -10.06 3.78 -15.41
N ILE A 137 -9.15 4.19 -16.29
CA ILE A 137 -9.46 4.51 -17.70
C ILE A 137 -10.05 3.33 -18.47
N SER A 138 -10.66 3.56 -19.63
CA SER A 138 -11.16 2.49 -20.50
C SER A 138 -10.02 1.67 -21.12
N ALA A 139 -10.34 0.50 -21.69
CA ALA A 139 -9.36 -0.29 -22.43
C ALA A 139 -8.88 0.45 -23.70
N GLU A 140 -9.74 1.25 -24.32
CA GLU A 140 -9.38 2.11 -25.44
C GLU A 140 -8.37 3.19 -25.01
N GLU A 141 -8.62 3.89 -23.91
CA GLU A 141 -7.68 4.88 -23.36
C GLU A 141 -6.35 4.22 -22.93
N PHE A 142 -6.40 3.04 -22.31
CA PHE A 142 -5.18 2.32 -21.92
C PHE A 142 -4.39 1.81 -23.14
N THR A 143 -5.08 1.46 -24.23
CA THR A 143 -4.44 1.15 -25.52
C THR A 143 -3.67 2.36 -26.05
N GLU A 144 -4.28 3.55 -26.03
CA GLU A 144 -3.63 4.79 -26.46
C GLU A 144 -2.42 5.13 -25.59
N LEU A 145 -2.55 4.99 -24.26
CA LEU A 145 -1.44 5.17 -23.31
C LEU A 145 -0.30 4.19 -23.61
N GLY A 146 -0.57 2.89 -23.65
CA GLY A 146 0.46 1.87 -23.90
C GLY A 146 1.17 2.08 -25.25
N GLN A 147 0.43 2.44 -26.30
CA GLN A 147 1.02 2.79 -27.59
C GLN A 147 1.89 4.04 -27.50
N SER A 148 1.50 5.08 -26.76
CA SER A 148 2.32 6.29 -26.60
C SER A 148 3.63 6.04 -25.86
N LEU A 149 3.67 5.05 -24.96
CA LEU A 149 4.85 4.60 -24.23
C LEU A 149 5.76 3.68 -25.06
N GLY A 150 5.35 3.33 -26.29
CA GLY A 150 6.11 2.46 -27.19
C GLY A 150 5.91 0.96 -26.92
N ILE A 151 4.88 0.57 -26.15
CA ILE A 151 4.61 -0.83 -25.81
C ILE A 151 4.07 -1.58 -27.02
N ASN A 152 4.69 -2.71 -27.35
CA ASN A 152 4.22 -3.67 -28.33
C ASN A 152 3.66 -4.93 -27.64
N GLU A 153 2.93 -5.76 -28.37
CA GLU A 153 2.38 -7.03 -27.87
C GLU A 153 3.44 -7.97 -27.26
N ASP A 154 4.69 -7.88 -27.73
CA ASP A 154 5.84 -8.69 -27.30
C ASP A 154 6.87 -7.92 -26.46
N SER A 155 6.52 -6.71 -25.97
CA SER A 155 7.43 -5.93 -25.14
C SER A 155 7.50 -6.45 -23.70
N THR A 156 8.71 -6.45 -23.14
CA THR A 156 8.94 -6.57 -21.70
C THR A 156 8.85 -5.17 -21.10
N VAL A 157 7.87 -4.94 -20.24
CA VAL A 157 7.74 -3.68 -19.49
C VAL A 157 8.47 -3.81 -18.16
N VAL A 158 9.52 -3.00 -17.97
CA VAL A 158 10.26 -2.91 -16.72
C VAL A 158 9.81 -1.65 -15.99
N LEU A 159 9.24 -1.82 -14.79
CA LEU A 159 8.75 -0.72 -13.96
C LEU A 159 9.69 -0.54 -12.77
N TYR A 160 9.97 0.70 -12.42
CA TYR A 160 10.66 1.04 -11.18
C TYR A 160 10.09 2.33 -10.60
N GLY A 161 10.34 2.59 -9.33
CA GLY A 161 9.99 3.86 -8.71
C GLY A 161 10.63 4.04 -7.34
N ASP A 162 10.29 5.15 -6.71
CA ASP A 162 10.61 5.44 -5.32
C ASP A 162 9.83 4.56 -4.32
N ASN A 163 10.10 4.75 -3.02
CA ASN A 163 9.37 4.13 -1.92
C ASN A 163 9.24 2.59 -2.04
N ASN A 164 10.35 1.91 -2.36
CA ASN A 164 10.43 0.47 -2.57
C ASN A 164 9.44 -0.03 -3.64
N ASN A 165 9.42 0.62 -4.81
CA ASN A 165 8.56 0.27 -5.94
C ASN A 165 7.07 0.31 -5.66
N TRP A 166 6.63 1.08 -4.67
CA TRP A 166 5.23 1.08 -4.29
C TRP A 166 4.32 1.44 -5.48
N PHE A 167 4.52 2.58 -6.15
CA PHE A 167 3.71 2.94 -7.32
C PHE A 167 4.08 2.17 -8.60
N ALA A 168 5.31 1.66 -8.71
CA ALA A 168 5.69 0.74 -9.77
C ALA A 168 4.91 -0.59 -9.68
N ALA A 169 4.68 -1.13 -8.48
CA ALA A 169 3.83 -2.30 -8.28
C ALA A 169 2.35 -2.01 -8.55
N TYR A 170 1.88 -0.80 -8.24
CA TYR A 170 0.55 -0.33 -8.66
C TYR A 170 0.41 -0.30 -10.18
N ALA A 171 1.38 0.27 -10.90
CA ALA A 171 1.42 0.20 -12.36
C ALA A 171 1.46 -1.25 -12.85
N SER A 172 2.24 -2.14 -12.22
CA SER A 172 2.26 -3.56 -12.59
C SER A 172 0.88 -4.21 -12.50
N TRP A 173 0.15 -3.94 -11.42
CA TRP A 173 -1.22 -4.42 -11.24
C TRP A 173 -2.18 -3.83 -12.29
N VAL A 174 -2.09 -2.53 -12.61
CA VAL A 174 -2.91 -1.89 -13.66
C VAL A 174 -2.56 -2.47 -15.05
N PHE A 175 -1.30 -2.70 -15.35
CA PHE A 175 -0.88 -3.29 -16.63
C PHE A 175 -1.42 -4.72 -16.77
N ASN A 176 -1.37 -5.52 -15.69
CA ASN A 176 -1.99 -6.84 -15.64
C ASN A 176 -3.53 -6.77 -15.75
N LEU A 177 -4.15 -5.74 -15.18
CA LEU A 177 -5.59 -5.50 -15.31
C LEU A 177 -6.01 -5.34 -16.78
N TYR A 178 -5.19 -4.70 -17.59
CA TYR A 178 -5.42 -4.53 -19.05
C TYR A 178 -4.72 -5.58 -19.92
N GLY A 179 -4.10 -6.58 -19.30
CA GLY A 179 -3.60 -7.77 -19.98
C GLY A 179 -2.27 -7.63 -20.71
N VAL A 180 -1.39 -6.72 -20.26
CA VAL A 180 0.04 -6.74 -20.61
C VAL A 180 0.66 -8.01 -20.01
N GLU A 181 1.35 -8.80 -20.82
CA GLU A 181 1.75 -10.17 -20.45
C GLU A 181 3.10 -10.25 -19.73
N ASP A 182 4.07 -9.40 -20.10
CA ASP A 182 5.42 -9.42 -19.57
C ASP A 182 5.73 -8.09 -18.84
N VAL A 183 5.39 -8.06 -17.55
CA VAL A 183 5.58 -6.90 -16.67
C VAL A 183 6.46 -7.29 -15.50
N VAL A 184 7.56 -6.56 -15.34
CA VAL A 184 8.65 -6.88 -14.42
C VAL A 184 8.93 -5.67 -13.54
N LEU A 185 9.20 -5.86 -12.24
CA LEU A 185 9.70 -4.78 -11.39
C LEU A 185 11.22 -4.83 -11.32
N LEU A 186 11.87 -3.67 -11.38
CA LEU A 186 13.29 -3.54 -11.06
C LEU A 186 13.47 -3.71 -9.54
N ASP A 187 13.97 -4.84 -9.09
CA ASP A 187 14.06 -5.18 -7.67
C ASP A 187 14.90 -4.17 -6.89
N GLY A 188 14.34 -3.63 -5.80
CA GLY A 188 14.91 -2.51 -5.04
C GLY A 188 14.63 -1.11 -5.62
N GLY A 189 14.11 -1.02 -6.84
CA GLY A 189 13.62 0.21 -7.45
C GLY A 189 14.68 1.31 -7.59
N LEU A 190 14.23 2.57 -7.54
CA LEU A 190 15.12 3.72 -7.63
C LEU A 190 16.05 3.82 -6.42
N HIS A 191 15.57 3.41 -5.23
CA HIS A 191 16.38 3.40 -4.01
C HIS A 191 17.65 2.57 -4.17
N LYS A 192 17.51 1.33 -4.65
CA LYS A 192 18.67 0.49 -4.89
C LYS A 192 19.55 1.04 -6.01
N TRP A 193 18.96 1.45 -7.13
CA TRP A 193 19.72 1.96 -8.27
C TRP A 193 20.59 3.17 -7.89
N GLU A 194 19.99 4.15 -7.23
CA GLU A 194 20.61 5.44 -6.93
C GLU A 194 21.48 5.41 -5.68
N LEU A 195 20.96 4.89 -4.56
CA LEU A 195 21.60 5.03 -3.25
C LEU A 195 22.46 3.82 -2.87
N HIS A 196 22.06 2.61 -3.25
CA HIS A 196 22.78 1.40 -2.87
C HIS A 196 23.85 1.02 -3.89
N ASP A 197 23.49 0.98 -5.17
CA ASP A 197 24.39 0.61 -6.26
C ASP A 197 25.15 1.82 -6.85
N GLU A 198 24.76 3.04 -6.47
CA GLU A 198 25.38 4.30 -6.92
C GLU A 198 25.48 4.42 -8.46
N ARG A 199 24.46 3.94 -9.17
CA ARG A 199 24.42 3.93 -10.65
C ARG A 199 24.02 5.29 -11.21
N GLU A 200 24.44 5.55 -12.45
CA GLU A 200 24.20 6.81 -13.13
C GLU A 200 22.70 7.08 -13.36
N LEU A 201 22.32 8.34 -13.18
CA LEU A 201 21.06 8.92 -13.64
C LEU A 201 21.35 9.96 -14.71
N VAL A 202 20.42 10.17 -15.62
CA VAL A 202 20.53 11.12 -16.74
C VAL A 202 19.31 12.02 -16.84
N GLU A 203 19.47 13.17 -17.49
CA GLU A 203 18.38 14.11 -17.77
C GLU A 203 17.68 13.83 -19.12
N GLU A 204 18.27 12.97 -19.96
CA GLU A 204 17.79 12.73 -21.33
C GLU A 204 16.54 11.85 -21.35
N VAL A 205 15.40 12.49 -21.64
CA VAL A 205 14.14 11.79 -21.88
C VAL A 205 14.17 11.09 -23.25
N PRO A 206 13.94 9.77 -23.31
CA PRO A 206 13.96 9.02 -24.57
C PRO A 206 12.79 9.42 -25.47
N ALA A 207 13.03 9.36 -26.79
CA ALA A 207 11.98 9.49 -27.79
C ALA A 207 11.66 8.11 -28.37
N VAL A 208 10.53 7.52 -27.96
CA VAL A 208 10.08 6.21 -28.45
C VAL A 208 9.05 6.36 -29.58
N PRO A 209 9.09 5.49 -30.61
CA PRO A 209 8.01 5.43 -31.58
C PRO A 209 6.75 4.83 -30.92
N PRO A 210 5.54 5.16 -31.41
CA PRO A 210 4.33 4.52 -30.91
C PRO A 210 4.37 3.00 -31.12
N GLY A 211 3.97 2.26 -30.10
CA GLY A 211 3.89 0.80 -30.12
C GLY A 211 2.63 0.28 -30.81
N ASN A 212 2.42 -1.04 -30.74
CA ASN A 212 1.29 -1.74 -31.35
C ASN A 212 0.38 -2.47 -30.34
N PHE A 213 0.60 -2.28 -29.04
CA PHE A 213 -0.20 -2.90 -27.98
C PHE A 213 -1.70 -2.63 -28.14
N ALA A 214 -2.52 -3.60 -27.74
CA ALA A 214 -3.96 -3.50 -27.67
C ALA A 214 -4.45 -4.07 -26.33
N ALA A 215 -5.07 -3.23 -25.51
CA ALA A 215 -5.56 -3.61 -24.20
C ALA A 215 -6.68 -4.65 -24.27
N LYS A 216 -6.70 -5.56 -23.30
CA LYS A 216 -7.83 -6.45 -23.04
C LYS A 216 -8.85 -5.73 -22.12
N PRO A 217 -10.12 -6.16 -22.09
CA PRO A 217 -11.04 -5.74 -21.04
C PRO A 217 -10.45 -5.99 -19.65
N GLN A 218 -10.81 -5.15 -18.67
CA GLN A 218 -10.31 -5.27 -17.30
C GLN A 218 -10.46 -6.70 -16.75
N ASN A 219 -9.35 -7.26 -16.27
CA ASN A 219 -9.31 -8.57 -15.63
C ASN A 219 -9.84 -8.49 -14.19
N HIS A 220 -11.11 -8.84 -13.99
CA HIS A 220 -11.72 -8.84 -12.66
C HIS A 220 -11.28 -10.01 -11.77
N ASP A 221 -10.46 -10.95 -12.27
CA ASP A 221 -9.92 -12.03 -11.44
C ASP A 221 -8.84 -11.52 -10.46
N ILE A 222 -8.24 -10.35 -10.72
CA ILE A 222 -7.26 -9.69 -9.85
C ILE A 222 -7.80 -8.44 -9.13
N ARG A 223 -9.10 -8.16 -9.26
CA ARG A 223 -9.75 -6.98 -8.68
C ARG A 223 -10.99 -7.37 -7.87
N ALA A 224 -11.03 -6.99 -6.60
CA ALA A 224 -12.17 -7.19 -5.73
C ALA A 224 -13.00 -5.90 -5.62
N PHE A 225 -14.32 -6.03 -5.62
CA PHE A 225 -15.23 -4.90 -5.47
C PHE A 225 -15.92 -4.90 -4.11
N GLN A 226 -16.38 -3.73 -3.66
CA GLN A 226 -17.01 -3.58 -2.35
C GLN A 226 -18.13 -4.61 -2.06
N PRO A 227 -19.05 -4.96 -2.98
CA PRO A 227 -20.09 -5.95 -2.69
C PRO A 227 -19.54 -7.35 -2.33
N GLU A 228 -18.46 -7.78 -2.99
CA GLU A 228 -17.78 -9.05 -2.69
C GLU A 228 -17.15 -9.01 -1.30
N VAL A 229 -16.44 -7.92 -0.99
CA VAL A 229 -15.81 -7.72 0.32
C VAL A 229 -16.85 -7.60 1.44
N LEU A 230 -18.00 -6.98 1.17
CA LEU A 230 -19.12 -6.85 2.10
C LEU A 230 -19.68 -8.20 2.53
N GLU A 231 -19.95 -9.10 1.59
CA GLU A 231 -20.45 -10.44 1.90
C GLU A 231 -19.48 -11.22 2.81
N ILE A 232 -18.17 -11.13 2.53
CA ILE A 232 -17.14 -11.76 3.35
C ILE A 232 -17.12 -11.15 4.75
N ALA A 233 -17.12 -9.82 4.84
CA ALA A 233 -17.02 -9.09 6.10
C ALA A 233 -18.23 -9.31 7.01
N GLU A 234 -19.45 -9.32 6.46
CA GLU A 234 -20.68 -9.60 7.21
C GLU A 234 -20.65 -11.02 7.80
N ARG A 235 -20.27 -12.01 6.99
CA ARG A 235 -20.11 -13.40 7.46
C ARG A 235 -19.07 -13.51 8.57
N ASN A 236 -17.92 -12.86 8.42
CA ASN A 236 -16.86 -12.87 9.43
C ASN A 236 -17.34 -12.20 10.74
N ALA A 237 -18.07 -11.08 10.64
CA ALA A 237 -18.64 -10.39 11.80
C ALA A 237 -19.67 -11.24 12.54
N GLU A 238 -20.57 -11.94 11.82
CA GLU A 238 -21.55 -12.85 12.42
C GLU A 238 -20.89 -14.03 13.16
N ALA A 239 -19.75 -14.50 12.65
CA ALA A 239 -19.00 -15.60 13.22
C ALA A 239 -18.06 -15.20 14.38
N GLY A 240 -18.06 -13.92 14.78
CA GLY A 240 -17.31 -13.40 15.93
C GLY A 240 -15.93 -12.82 15.58
N GLY A 241 -15.67 -12.46 14.32
CA GLY A 241 -14.46 -11.77 13.88
C GLY A 241 -13.23 -12.68 13.71
N ASP A 242 -13.08 -13.70 14.55
CA ASP A 242 -11.94 -14.65 14.56
C ASP A 242 -12.17 -15.91 13.71
N ALA A 243 -13.27 -15.99 12.98
CA ALA A 243 -13.60 -17.19 12.21
C ALA A 243 -12.71 -17.32 10.98
N VAL A 244 -12.20 -18.53 10.75
CA VAL A 244 -11.43 -18.91 9.56
C VAL A 244 -12.25 -18.57 8.31
N ALA A 245 -11.85 -17.52 7.62
CA ALA A 245 -12.52 -17.05 6.44
C ALA A 245 -12.15 -17.95 5.26
N ALA A 246 -13.14 -18.31 4.43
CA ALA A 246 -12.90 -18.98 3.15
C ALA A 246 -12.13 -18.11 2.13
N VAL A 247 -11.80 -16.87 2.50
CA VAL A 247 -11.02 -15.89 1.74
C VAL A 247 -10.18 -15.11 2.74
N ASN A 248 -8.87 -15.06 2.55
CA ASN A 248 -7.98 -14.26 3.38
C ASN A 248 -8.19 -12.78 3.07
N LEU A 249 -8.53 -11.97 4.07
CA LEU A 249 -8.49 -10.51 3.96
C LEU A 249 -7.16 -10.03 4.55
N VAL A 250 -6.35 -9.34 3.76
CA VAL A 250 -5.02 -8.88 4.18
C VAL A 250 -5.01 -7.35 4.22
N ASP A 251 -4.95 -6.81 5.43
CA ASP A 251 -4.78 -5.39 5.70
C ASP A 251 -3.28 -5.06 5.78
N ILE A 252 -2.81 -4.25 4.84
CA ILE A 252 -1.37 -3.97 4.73
C ILE A 252 -0.97 -2.63 5.35
N ARG A 253 -1.92 -1.94 5.98
CA ARG A 253 -1.65 -0.68 6.69
C ARG A 253 -0.81 -0.91 7.94
N SER A 254 -0.43 0.16 8.62
CA SER A 254 0.24 0.04 9.92
C SER A 254 -0.65 -0.70 10.93
N ALA A 255 -0.03 -1.35 11.91
CA ALA A 255 -0.76 -2.01 12.99
C ALA A 255 -1.70 -1.04 13.73
N GLN A 256 -1.26 0.20 13.97
CA GLN A 256 -2.09 1.21 14.62
C GLN A 256 -3.32 1.62 13.79
N GLU A 257 -3.19 1.71 12.45
CA GLU A 257 -4.32 1.96 11.55
C GLU A 257 -5.30 0.77 11.54
N HIS A 258 -4.77 -0.46 11.53
CA HIS A 258 -5.55 -1.69 11.57
C HIS A 258 -6.31 -1.82 12.90
N ASP A 259 -5.62 -1.64 14.03
CA ASP A 259 -6.19 -1.71 15.37
C ASP A 259 -7.22 -0.58 15.63
N GLY A 260 -7.19 0.46 14.79
CA GLY A 260 -8.08 1.61 14.85
C GLY A 260 -7.67 2.65 15.89
N GLU A 261 -6.40 2.64 16.29
CA GLU A 261 -5.81 3.60 17.22
C GLU A 261 -5.55 4.95 16.56
N VAL A 262 -5.18 4.93 15.27
CA VAL A 262 -4.88 6.13 14.49
C VAL A 262 -5.63 6.14 13.17
N GLY A 263 -5.95 7.35 12.72
CA GLY A 263 -6.38 7.62 11.35
C GLY A 263 -5.21 8.01 10.46
N VAL A 264 -5.53 8.37 9.23
CA VAL A 264 -4.59 8.94 8.27
C VAL A 264 -4.30 10.39 8.66
N ASP A 265 -3.03 10.80 8.61
CA ASP A 265 -2.67 12.20 8.69
C ASP A 265 -3.07 12.92 7.37
N PRO A 266 -4.09 13.79 7.39
CA PRO A 266 -4.57 14.45 6.19
C PRO A 266 -3.60 15.52 5.67
N ASP A 267 -2.63 15.98 6.46
CA ASP A 267 -1.61 16.94 6.02
C ASP A 267 -0.57 16.26 5.12
N ILE A 268 -0.38 14.94 5.29
CA ILE A 268 0.53 14.12 4.49
C ILE A 268 -0.21 13.46 3.32
N PHE A 269 -1.33 12.78 3.61
CA PHE A 269 -2.06 11.97 2.62
C PHE A 269 -3.46 12.54 2.38
N GLN A 270 -3.53 13.62 1.61
CA GLN A 270 -4.78 14.33 1.31
C GLN A 270 -5.76 13.42 0.54
N GLY A 271 -6.98 13.29 1.04
CA GLY A 271 -8.04 12.52 0.37
C GLY A 271 -8.09 11.03 0.74
N GLU A 272 -7.13 10.52 1.51
CA GLU A 272 -7.07 9.10 1.92
C GLU A 272 -7.77 8.80 3.26
N GLY A 273 -8.24 9.83 3.97
CA GLY A 273 -8.86 9.69 5.28
C GLY A 273 -10.20 8.94 5.28
N ALA A 274 -10.56 8.40 6.45
CA ALA A 274 -11.81 7.68 6.67
C ALA A 274 -12.56 8.21 7.91
N ALA A 275 -13.89 8.24 7.82
CA ALA A 275 -14.76 8.64 8.91
C ALA A 275 -14.75 7.65 10.09
N VAL A 276 -14.45 6.37 9.86
CA VAL A 276 -14.36 5.34 10.90
C VAL A 276 -12.98 4.67 10.83
N TRP A 277 -12.35 4.45 11.99
CA TRP A 277 -11.04 3.78 12.09
C TRP A 277 -11.20 2.34 12.62
N GLY A 278 -10.25 1.48 12.25
CA GLY A 278 -10.31 0.04 12.47
C GLY A 278 -9.95 -0.70 11.18
N HIS A 279 -10.47 -1.92 11.01
CA HIS A 279 -10.22 -2.79 9.87
C HIS A 279 -11.48 -3.57 9.44
N ILE A 280 -11.38 -4.26 8.30
CA ILE A 280 -12.46 -5.11 7.80
C ILE A 280 -12.50 -6.40 8.65
N PRO A 281 -13.64 -6.79 9.24
CA PRO A 281 -13.71 -7.97 10.11
C PRO A 281 -13.09 -9.24 9.53
N GLY A 282 -12.24 -9.89 10.32
CA GLY A 282 -11.52 -11.11 9.93
C GLY A 282 -10.30 -10.88 9.03
N SER A 283 -9.84 -9.63 8.88
CA SER A 283 -8.57 -9.36 8.22
C SER A 283 -7.39 -9.62 9.15
N VAL A 284 -6.30 -10.13 8.56
CA VAL A 284 -4.98 -10.20 9.19
C VAL A 284 -4.18 -8.96 8.81
N ASN A 285 -3.24 -8.55 9.66
CA ASN A 285 -2.37 -7.40 9.39
C ASN A 285 -0.95 -7.84 9.05
N VAL A 286 -0.49 -7.48 7.84
CA VAL A 286 0.92 -7.61 7.41
C VAL A 286 1.31 -6.31 6.74
N THR A 287 2.01 -5.44 7.45
CA THR A 287 2.43 -4.15 6.89
C THR A 287 3.36 -4.38 5.71
N TRP A 288 3.11 -3.67 4.61
CA TRP A 288 3.82 -3.88 3.33
C TRP A 288 5.36 -3.78 3.43
N THR A 289 5.90 -3.02 4.39
CA THR A 289 7.34 -2.90 4.61
C THR A 289 7.99 -4.17 5.18
N GLN A 290 7.21 -5.12 5.69
CA GLN A 290 7.73 -6.36 6.28
C GLN A 290 8.25 -7.35 5.23
N ILE A 291 7.90 -7.16 3.96
CA ILE A 291 8.24 -8.08 2.86
C ILE A 291 9.33 -7.55 1.93
N VAL A 292 10.03 -6.50 2.36
CA VAL A 292 11.18 -5.92 1.65
C VAL A 292 12.38 -5.81 2.58
N ASP A 293 13.58 -5.88 2.02
CA ASP A 293 14.81 -5.59 2.73
C ASP A 293 14.92 -4.07 3.00
N GLU A 294 15.15 -3.70 4.26
CA GLU A 294 15.14 -2.31 4.70
C GLU A 294 16.29 -1.47 4.09
N GLN A 295 17.40 -2.11 3.71
CA GLN A 295 18.59 -1.40 3.22
C GLN A 295 18.54 -1.19 1.71
N THR A 296 18.06 -2.18 0.99
CA THR A 296 18.07 -2.24 -0.48
C THR A 296 16.70 -1.97 -1.09
N GLY A 297 15.62 -2.12 -0.33
CA GLY A 297 14.24 -2.04 -0.84
C GLY A 297 13.84 -3.24 -1.70
N GLU A 298 14.69 -4.26 -1.82
CA GLU A 298 14.41 -5.46 -2.60
C GLU A 298 13.34 -6.31 -1.92
N PHE A 299 12.54 -7.05 -2.69
CA PHE A 299 11.65 -8.04 -2.10
C PHE A 299 12.43 -9.12 -1.36
N LEU A 300 11.90 -9.57 -0.21
CA LEU A 300 12.47 -10.73 0.48
C LEU A 300 12.33 -12.00 -0.38
N PRO A 301 13.13 -13.04 -0.13
CA PRO A 301 12.97 -14.33 -0.79
C PRO A 301 11.55 -14.90 -0.63
N ALA A 302 11.07 -15.62 -1.65
CA ALA A 302 9.70 -16.15 -1.71
C ALA A 302 9.29 -16.93 -0.44
N GLU A 303 10.18 -17.76 0.08
CA GLU A 303 10.00 -18.58 1.28
C GLU A 303 9.84 -17.72 2.55
N GLU A 304 10.56 -16.60 2.63
CA GLU A 304 10.45 -15.65 3.74
C GLU A 304 9.13 -14.88 3.66
N ILE A 305 8.78 -14.38 2.47
CA ILE A 305 7.47 -13.74 2.22
C ILE A 305 6.35 -14.71 2.63
N ARG A 306 6.37 -15.96 2.14
CA ARG A 306 5.37 -16.97 2.51
C ARG A 306 5.29 -17.18 4.03
N SER A 307 6.44 -17.31 4.69
CA SER A 307 6.51 -17.53 6.14
C SER A 307 5.90 -16.37 6.94
N ILE A 308 6.09 -15.12 6.49
CA ILE A 308 5.52 -13.93 7.13
C ILE A 308 3.99 -13.98 7.09
N TYR A 309 3.40 -14.28 5.93
CA TYR A 309 1.95 -14.36 5.79
C TYR A 309 1.35 -15.57 6.53
N GLU A 310 1.99 -16.75 6.50
CA GLU A 310 1.56 -17.92 7.29
C GLU A 310 1.58 -17.60 8.79
N ALA A 311 2.62 -16.92 9.28
CA ALA A 311 2.72 -16.51 10.68
C ALA A 311 1.63 -15.50 11.09
N ALA A 312 1.17 -14.66 10.15
CA ALA A 312 0.05 -13.75 10.35
C ALA A 312 -1.33 -14.44 10.26
N GLY A 313 -1.37 -15.72 9.87
CA GLY A 313 -2.60 -16.51 9.80
C GLY A 313 -3.23 -16.59 8.40
N VAL A 314 -2.50 -16.23 7.35
CA VAL A 314 -2.94 -16.48 5.96
C VAL A 314 -2.89 -17.98 5.67
N ASP A 315 -4.01 -18.52 5.20
CA ASP A 315 -4.09 -19.89 4.67
C ASP A 315 -4.05 -19.84 3.14
N PHE A 316 -2.91 -20.20 2.56
CA PHE A 316 -2.67 -20.19 1.11
C PHE A 316 -3.53 -21.20 0.33
N GLU A 317 -4.30 -22.09 1.00
CA GLU A 317 -5.33 -22.87 0.30
C GLU A 317 -6.60 -22.05 -0.04
N ASN A 318 -6.73 -20.83 0.49
CA ASN A 318 -7.86 -19.93 0.25
C ASN A 318 -7.46 -18.70 -0.58
N PRO A 319 -8.37 -18.16 -1.42
CA PRO A 319 -8.13 -16.92 -2.16
C PRO A 319 -7.77 -15.75 -1.23
N ILE A 320 -7.01 -14.79 -1.76
CA ILE A 320 -6.54 -13.64 -0.99
C ILE A 320 -7.12 -12.34 -1.56
N ILE A 321 -7.59 -11.44 -0.70
CA ILE A 321 -7.93 -10.06 -1.04
C ILE A 321 -7.05 -9.12 -0.20
N ALA A 322 -6.15 -8.40 -0.85
CA ALA A 322 -5.32 -7.38 -0.22
C ALA A 322 -5.99 -6.00 -0.31
N TYR A 323 -5.83 -5.19 0.74
CA TYR A 323 -6.29 -3.80 0.76
C TYR A 323 -5.40 -2.90 1.61
N CYS A 324 -5.41 -1.60 1.30
CA CYS A 324 -4.66 -0.56 2.01
C CYS A 324 -5.58 0.65 2.29
N ARG A 325 -5.17 1.87 1.93
CA ARG A 325 -6.04 3.06 1.93
C ARG A 325 -6.71 3.31 0.59
N ILE A 326 -5.97 3.32 -0.52
CA ILE A 326 -6.51 3.63 -1.86
C ILE A 326 -6.18 2.60 -2.97
N GLY A 327 -5.67 1.41 -2.62
CA GLY A 327 -5.36 0.28 -3.52
C GLY A 327 -3.90 0.14 -3.94
N GLU A 328 -3.15 1.22 -3.93
CA GLU A 328 -1.79 1.38 -4.45
C GLU A 328 -0.75 0.50 -3.72
N ARG A 329 -0.69 0.51 -2.38
CA ARG A 329 0.21 -0.40 -1.62
C ARG A 329 -0.30 -1.83 -1.59
N ALA A 330 -1.61 -2.00 -1.71
CA ALA A 330 -2.19 -3.32 -1.84
C ALA A 330 -1.70 -4.00 -3.13
N SER A 331 -1.42 -3.23 -4.19
CA SER A 331 -0.76 -3.74 -5.41
C SER A 331 0.67 -4.21 -5.16
N HIS A 332 1.44 -3.61 -4.25
CA HIS A 332 2.76 -4.13 -3.84
C HIS A 332 2.66 -5.50 -3.17
N THR A 333 1.68 -5.69 -2.28
CA THR A 333 1.39 -7.02 -1.69
C THR A 333 0.83 -8.00 -2.72
N TRP A 334 -0.05 -7.54 -3.62
CA TRP A 334 -0.54 -8.37 -4.73
C TRP A 334 0.62 -8.85 -5.61
N PHE A 335 1.58 -7.98 -5.91
CA PHE A 335 2.74 -8.35 -6.71
C PHE A 335 3.55 -9.45 -6.03
N ALA A 336 3.88 -9.29 -4.75
CA ALA A 336 4.60 -10.31 -3.99
C ALA A 336 3.83 -11.64 -3.94
N LEU A 337 2.56 -11.63 -3.57
CA LEU A 337 1.80 -12.86 -3.39
C LEU A 337 1.43 -13.52 -4.74
N SER A 338 1.04 -12.74 -5.74
CA SER A 338 0.59 -13.27 -7.02
C SER A 338 1.76 -13.55 -7.97
N GLN A 339 2.64 -12.58 -8.17
CA GLN A 339 3.69 -12.68 -9.18
C GLN A 339 4.91 -13.46 -8.67
N ILE A 340 5.31 -13.25 -7.41
CA ILE A 340 6.47 -13.97 -6.82
C ILE A 340 6.06 -15.34 -6.27
N LEU A 341 4.96 -15.44 -5.52
CA LEU A 341 4.54 -16.73 -4.91
C LEU A 341 3.60 -17.57 -5.80
N GLY A 342 3.01 -16.98 -6.84
CA GLY A 342 2.08 -17.68 -7.73
C GLY A 342 0.67 -17.87 -7.17
N GLU A 343 0.25 -17.07 -6.18
CA GLU A 343 -1.03 -17.23 -5.48
C GLU A 343 -2.18 -16.46 -6.17
N GLU A 344 -3.42 -16.91 -5.96
CA GLU A 344 -4.62 -16.23 -6.44
C GLU A 344 -4.96 -15.04 -5.54
N VAL A 345 -4.61 -13.83 -5.99
CA VAL A 345 -4.78 -12.60 -5.20
C VAL A 345 -5.54 -11.53 -5.97
N LYS A 346 -6.50 -10.91 -5.28
CA LYS A 346 -7.19 -9.70 -5.73
C LYS A 346 -6.77 -8.48 -4.91
N VAL A 347 -6.77 -7.32 -5.56
CA VAL A 347 -6.70 -6.02 -4.89
C VAL A 347 -8.11 -5.47 -4.72
N TYR A 348 -8.49 -5.10 -3.50
CA TYR A 348 -9.66 -4.25 -3.25
C TYR A 348 -9.24 -2.78 -3.34
N ASP A 349 -9.32 -2.19 -4.53
CA ASP A 349 -8.83 -0.84 -4.84
C ASP A 349 -9.62 0.27 -4.12
N GLY A 350 -10.90 0.02 -3.80
CA GLY A 350 -11.66 0.90 -2.92
C GLY A 350 -11.00 1.06 -1.54
N SER A 351 -10.45 -0.04 -1.01
CA SER A 351 -9.63 -0.08 0.20
C SER A 351 -10.28 0.63 1.40
N TRP A 352 -9.49 1.00 2.42
CA TRP A 352 -10.04 1.57 3.65
C TRP A 352 -10.68 2.95 3.45
N SER A 353 -10.20 3.77 2.51
CA SER A 353 -10.82 5.07 2.24
C SER A 353 -12.26 4.94 1.71
N ALA A 354 -12.57 3.91 0.92
CA ALA A 354 -13.96 3.64 0.53
C ALA A 354 -14.73 2.96 1.67
N TRP A 355 -14.13 1.94 2.29
CA TRP A 355 -14.78 1.14 3.33
C TRP A 355 -15.14 1.96 4.57
N GLY A 356 -14.16 2.62 5.18
CA GLY A 356 -14.32 3.41 6.40
C GLY A 356 -15.16 4.68 6.22
N ASN A 357 -15.52 5.04 4.98
CA ASN A 357 -16.50 6.10 4.66
C ASN A 357 -17.87 5.55 4.25
N SER A 358 -18.03 4.24 4.10
CA SER A 358 -19.29 3.62 3.70
C SER A 358 -20.23 3.45 4.88
N VAL A 359 -21.50 3.81 4.68
CA VAL A 359 -22.52 3.71 5.74
C VAL A 359 -22.99 2.27 5.87
N GLY A 360 -22.93 1.73 7.09
CA GLY A 360 -23.54 0.45 7.44
C GLY A 360 -22.67 -0.78 7.17
N VAL A 361 -21.44 -0.61 6.67
CA VAL A 361 -20.48 -1.71 6.57
C VAL A 361 -19.97 -2.10 7.96
N PRO A 362 -19.66 -3.38 8.22
CA PRO A 362 -19.12 -3.80 9.50
C PRO A 362 -17.64 -3.37 9.62
N VAL A 363 -17.25 -2.95 10.83
CA VAL A 363 -15.88 -2.54 11.17
C VAL A 363 -15.49 -3.23 12.46
N ALA A 364 -14.31 -3.84 12.46
CA ALA A 364 -13.65 -4.36 13.65
C ALA A 364 -12.60 -3.34 14.15
N ASN A 365 -12.39 -3.31 15.47
CA ASN A 365 -11.45 -2.41 16.12
C ASN A 365 -10.90 -3.11 17.37
N ASN A 366 -9.57 -3.23 17.46
CA ASN A 366 -8.91 -4.02 18.50
C ASN A 366 -8.72 -3.24 19.81
N SER A 367 -8.86 -1.91 19.80
CA SER A 367 -8.81 -1.08 21.01
C SER A 367 -10.04 -1.28 21.91
N GLY A 368 -11.14 -1.83 21.37
CA GLY A 368 -12.42 -1.94 22.08
C GLY A 368 -13.16 -0.61 22.24
N GLU A 369 -12.62 0.48 21.70
CA GLU A 369 -13.22 1.81 21.71
C GLU A 369 -13.78 2.19 20.34
N ARG A 370 -14.64 3.22 20.32
CA ARG A 370 -15.02 3.85 19.05
C ARG A 370 -13.85 4.72 18.61
N ALA A 371 -13.58 4.77 17.31
CA ALA A 371 -12.54 5.59 16.72
C ALA A 371 -13.05 6.33 15.47
N GLY A 372 -12.31 7.36 15.03
CA GLY A 372 -12.75 8.27 13.97
C GLY A 372 -13.85 9.24 14.42
N LEU A 373 -14.87 9.44 13.58
CA LEU A 373 -15.96 10.43 13.75
C LEU A 373 -16.68 10.31 15.10
N TRP A 374 -16.73 9.11 15.68
CA TRP A 374 -17.43 8.83 16.93
C TRP A 374 -16.49 8.41 18.07
N GLY A 375 -15.18 8.50 17.85
CA GLY A 375 -14.20 8.23 18.90
C GLY A 375 -14.17 9.35 19.94
N GLN A 376 -13.91 8.99 21.19
CA GLN A 376 -13.58 10.00 22.18
C GLN A 376 -12.15 10.43 21.88
N SER A 377 -11.96 11.67 21.44
CA SER A 377 -10.62 12.25 21.42
C SER A 377 -10.08 12.20 22.84
N GLY A 378 -9.06 11.39 23.11
CA GLY A 378 -8.32 11.49 24.36
C GLY A 378 -7.82 12.92 24.51
N ASP A 379 -8.27 13.60 25.57
CA ASP A 379 -7.75 14.90 26.01
C ASP A 379 -6.30 14.80 26.48
#